data_AF-A0A167MZB6-F1
#
_entry.id   AF-A0A167MZB6-F1
#
_cell.length_a   1.000
_cell.length_b   1.000
_cell.length_c   1.000
_cell.angle_alpha   90.00
_cell.angle_beta   90.00
_cell.angle_gamma   90.00
#
_symmetry.space_group_name_H-M   'P 1'
#
loop_
_entity.id
_entity.type
_entity.pdbx_description
1 polymer ?
#
loop_
_entity_poly.entity_id
_entity_poly.type
_entity_poly.pdbx_seq_one_letter_code
_entity_poly.pdbx_strand_id
1 'polypeptide(L)'
;MAMPISVGLVEELATGAKFTPGRITLITAVELVETFPGEGKDEYHYVATIVDATHATVATLERSAQHAYLSAEPTPPFLARINQYRRRPHHRPGLFELVINQMEVLDNVPSFVPSSFIRAIAPCGATSF
;
A
#
# COMPACT_ATOMS: atom_id res chain seq x y z
N MET A 1 -8.62 -7.32 -21.50
CA MET A 1 -9.44 -7.87 -20.40
C MET A 1 -9.18 -7.00 -19.18
N ALA A 2 -10.20 -6.50 -18.47
CA ALA A 2 -9.98 -5.71 -17.26
C ALA A 2 -9.49 -6.65 -16.13
N MET A 3 -8.36 -6.32 -15.49
CA MET A 3 -7.91 -7.05 -14.31
C MET A 3 -8.72 -6.57 -13.09
N PRO A 4 -9.48 -7.44 -12.41
CA PRO A 4 -10.31 -7.01 -11.29
C PRO A 4 -9.48 -6.68 -10.06
N ILE A 5 -9.76 -5.53 -9.44
CA ILE A 5 -9.22 -5.16 -8.13
C ILE A 5 -9.74 -6.16 -7.08
N SER A 6 -8.86 -6.56 -6.17
CA SER A 6 -9.13 -7.56 -5.15
C SER A 6 -9.86 -6.98 -3.93
N VAL A 7 -11.19 -7.05 -3.92
CA VAL A 7 -12.04 -6.56 -2.81
C VAL A 7 -11.67 -7.17 -1.45
N GLY A 8 -11.53 -6.34 -0.41
CA GLY A 8 -11.17 -6.77 0.95
C GLY A 8 -9.67 -6.93 1.21
N LEU A 9 -8.82 -6.69 0.21
CA LEU A 9 -7.36 -6.73 0.37
C LEU A 9 -6.86 -5.71 1.40
N VAL A 10 -7.31 -4.45 1.35
CA VAL A 10 -6.86 -3.42 2.29
C VAL A 10 -7.24 -3.78 3.72
N GLU A 11 -8.43 -4.34 3.92
CA GLU A 11 -8.86 -4.83 5.23
C GLU A 11 -8.01 -6.02 5.72
N GLU A 12 -7.71 -6.99 4.85
CA GLU A 12 -6.79 -8.09 5.19
C GLU A 12 -5.40 -7.59 5.59
N LEU A 13 -4.84 -6.66 4.81
CA LEU A 13 -3.54 -6.06 5.06
C LEU A 13 -3.53 -5.27 6.38
N ALA A 14 -4.59 -4.50 6.66
CA ALA A 14 -4.72 -3.69 7.86
C ALA A 14 -4.91 -4.52 9.12
N THR A 15 -5.75 -5.56 9.05
CA THR A 15 -6.09 -6.44 10.19
C THR A 15 -5.06 -7.55 10.41
N GLY A 16 -4.21 -7.85 9.41
CA GLY A 16 -3.30 -8.99 9.43
C GLY A 16 -4.02 -10.33 9.29
N ALA A 17 -5.23 -10.32 8.72
CA ALA A 17 -5.93 -11.55 8.34
C ALA A 17 -5.12 -12.32 7.28
N LYS A 18 -5.51 -13.58 7.03
CA LYS A 18 -4.80 -14.48 6.11
C LYS A 18 -4.71 -13.86 4.70
N PHE A 19 -3.55 -13.30 4.39
CA PHE A 19 -3.26 -12.71 3.08
C PHE A 19 -2.99 -13.79 2.04
N THR A 20 -3.56 -13.59 0.86
CA THR A 20 -3.24 -14.39 -0.33
C THR A 20 -2.26 -13.62 -1.22
N PRO A 21 -1.06 -14.15 -1.52
CA PRO A 21 -0.14 -13.51 -2.47
C PRO A 21 -0.73 -13.36 -3.87
N GLY A 22 -0.31 -12.33 -4.60
CA GLY A 22 -0.72 -12.10 -5.98
C GLY A 22 -2.04 -11.33 -6.13
N ARG A 23 -2.56 -10.76 -5.04
CA ARG A 23 -3.76 -9.92 -5.06
C ARG A 23 -3.47 -8.56 -5.68
N ILE A 24 -4.45 -8.03 -6.40
CA ILE A 24 -4.33 -6.82 -7.21
C ILE A 24 -5.01 -5.66 -6.50
N THR A 25 -4.31 -4.54 -6.36
CA THR A 25 -4.80 -3.29 -5.78
C THR A 25 -4.62 -2.15 -6.78
N LEU A 26 -5.39 -1.07 -6.60
CA LEU A 26 -5.13 0.18 -7.27
C LEU A 26 -4.24 1.06 -6.39
N ILE A 27 -3.14 1.55 -6.94
CA ILE A 27 -2.33 2.60 -6.35
C ILE A 27 -2.79 3.93 -6.94
N THR A 28 -3.27 4.83 -6.07
CA THR A 28 -3.87 6.11 -6.47
C THR A 28 -2.94 7.29 -6.32
N ALA A 29 -1.95 7.19 -5.43
CA ALA A 29 -0.90 8.18 -5.23
C ALA A 29 0.36 7.50 -4.71
N VAL A 30 1.52 8.05 -5.04
CA VAL A 30 2.81 7.68 -4.46
C VAL A 30 3.55 8.96 -4.14
N GLU A 31 3.95 9.13 -2.89
CA GLU A 31 4.63 10.31 -2.38
C GLU A 31 5.99 9.93 -1.82
N LEU A 32 6.99 10.77 -2.03
CA LEU A 32 8.30 10.65 -1.38
C LEU A 32 8.24 11.45 -0.09
N VAL A 33 8.33 10.76 1.05
CA VAL A 33 8.26 11.36 2.38
C VAL A 33 9.64 11.30 3.02
N GLU A 34 10.12 12.45 3.51
CA GLU A 34 11.31 12.55 4.35
C GLU A 34 10.96 12.10 5.77
N THR A 35 11.69 11.13 6.32
CA THR A 35 11.65 10.86 7.76
C THR A 35 12.45 11.95 8.47
N PHE A 36 11.85 12.55 9.52
CA PHE A 36 12.42 13.70 10.23
C PHE A 36 13.92 13.51 10.58
N PRO A 37 14.73 14.58 10.51
CA PRO A 37 16.17 14.52 10.69
C PRO A 37 16.52 14.34 12.17
N GLY A 38 16.49 13.09 12.65
CA GLY A 38 16.84 12.74 14.03
C GLY A 38 18.23 12.09 14.17
N GLU A 39 18.72 11.41 13.13
CA GLU A 39 19.93 10.57 13.23
C GLU A 39 20.87 10.67 12.01
N GLY A 40 21.04 11.87 11.44
CA GLY A 40 22.16 12.16 10.54
C GLY A 40 22.18 11.38 9.22
N LYS A 41 21.04 10.83 8.78
CA LYS A 41 20.83 10.32 7.44
C LYS A 41 19.46 10.79 6.97
N ASP A 42 19.42 11.50 5.85
CA ASP A 42 18.18 11.78 5.14
C ASP A 42 17.67 10.44 4.60
N GLU A 43 16.76 9.81 5.32
CA GLU A 43 16.08 8.60 4.86
C GLU A 43 14.79 9.01 4.17
N TYR A 44 14.65 8.60 2.91
CA TYR A 44 13.48 8.88 2.10
C TYR A 44 12.65 7.60 1.94
N HIS A 45 11.35 7.71 2.15
CA HIS A 45 10.43 6.59 2.00
C HIS A 45 9.36 6.91 0.96
N TYR A 46 9.17 6.01 0.00
CA TYR A 46 8.01 6.07 -0.89
C TYR A 46 6.79 5.53 -0.15
N VAL A 47 5.76 6.36 -0.01
CA VAL A 47 4.48 6.01 0.59
C VAL A 47 3.43 5.97 -0.50
N ALA A 48 2.78 4.82 -0.66
CA ALA A 48 1.74 4.59 -1.65
C ALA A 48 0.36 4.56 -0.99
N THR A 49 -0.62 5.22 -1.61
CA THR A 49 -2.05 5.07 -1.25
C THR A 49 -2.65 3.93 -2.05
N ILE A 50 -2.99 2.84 -1.37
CA ILE A 50 -3.56 1.62 -1.96
C ILE A 50 -5.07 1.55 -1.72
N VAL A 51 -5.79 1.02 -2.70
CA VAL A 51 -7.26 0.93 -2.72
C VAL A 51 -7.72 -0.43 -3.24
N ASP A 52 -8.68 -1.05 -2.56
CA ASP A 52 -9.25 -2.37 -2.91
C ASP A 52 -10.73 -2.31 -3.35
N ALA A 53 -11.20 -1.13 -3.75
CA ALA A 53 -12.57 -0.74 -4.10
C ALA A 53 -13.52 -0.43 -2.94
N THR A 54 -13.30 -0.98 -1.73
CA THR A 54 -14.12 -0.67 -0.54
C THR A 54 -13.36 0.17 0.48
N HIS A 55 -12.05 -0.02 0.56
CA HIS A 55 -11.19 0.63 1.53
C HIS A 55 -9.94 1.24 0.87
N ALA A 56 -9.39 2.24 1.54
CA ALA A 56 -8.09 2.83 1.24
C ALA A 56 -7.20 2.76 2.47
N THR A 57 -5.90 2.55 2.25
CA THR A 57 -4.90 2.73 3.29
C THR A 57 -3.58 3.20 2.68
N VAL A 58 -2.64 3.58 3.54
CA VAL A 58 -1.29 3.98 3.16
C VAL A 58 -0.31 2.85 3.46
N ALA A 59 0.63 2.64 2.54
CA ALA A 59 1.66 1.63 2.70
C ALA A 59 3.02 2.20 2.30
N THR A 60 4.05 1.91 3.10
CA THR A 60 5.43 2.23 2.75
C THR A 60 5.96 1.17 1.79
N LEU A 61 6.58 1.59 0.69
CA LEU A 61 7.26 0.69 -0.22
C LEU A 61 8.67 0.40 0.32
N GLU A 62 9.04 -0.87 0.46
CA GLU A 62 10.43 -1.27 0.73
C GLU A 62 11.26 -1.33 -0.57
N ARG A 63 12.59 -1.41 -0.45
CA ARG A 63 13.58 -1.46 -1.55
C ARG A 63 13.12 -2.22 -2.81
N SER A 64 12.62 -3.45 -2.69
CA SER A 64 12.21 -4.22 -3.89
C SER A 64 10.93 -3.69 -4.54
N ALA A 65 9.94 -3.27 -3.74
CA ALA A 65 8.74 -2.62 -4.24
C ALA A 65 9.04 -1.23 -4.83
N GLN A 66 9.91 -0.45 -4.19
CA GLN A 66 10.41 0.82 -4.70
C GLN A 66 11.09 0.64 -6.05
N HIS A 67 11.97 -0.35 -6.18
CA HIS A 67 12.62 -0.64 -7.46
C HIS A 67 11.59 -0.97 -8.54
N ALA A 68 10.57 -1.79 -8.23
CA ALA A 68 9.50 -2.09 -9.19
C ALA A 68 8.75 -0.83 -9.64
N TYR A 69 8.40 0.06 -8.70
CA TYR A 69 7.76 1.35 -9.00
C TYR A 69 8.65 2.23 -9.89
N LEU A 70 9.90 2.44 -9.51
CA LEU A 70 10.84 3.28 -10.24
C LEU A 70 11.20 2.71 -11.61
N SER A 71 11.29 1.39 -11.75
CA SER A 71 11.60 0.76 -13.04
C SER A 71 10.46 0.83 -14.05
N ALA A 72 9.22 0.90 -13.57
CA ALA A 72 8.03 0.95 -14.42
C ALA A 72 7.59 2.38 -14.73
N GLU A 73 8.06 3.36 -13.96
CA GLU A 73 7.67 4.79 -14.03
C GLU A 73 6.16 5.00 -14.27
N PRO A 74 5.26 4.31 -13.52
CA PRO A 74 3.85 4.38 -13.80
C PRO A 74 3.29 5.74 -13.39
N THR A 75 2.28 6.22 -14.13
CA THR A 75 1.55 7.43 -13.74
C THR A 75 0.35 7.02 -12.90
N PRO A 76 0.24 7.47 -11.63
CA PRO A 76 -0.97 7.22 -10.85
C PRO A 76 -2.23 7.76 -11.54
N PRO A 77 -3.35 7.03 -11.50
CA PRO A 77 -3.55 5.74 -10.84
C PRO A 77 -3.10 4.53 -11.68
N PHE A 78 -2.54 3.50 -11.03
CA PHE A 78 -2.10 2.27 -11.70
C PHE A 78 -2.39 1.01 -10.89
N LEU A 79 -2.49 -0.15 -11.56
CA LEU A 79 -2.66 -1.43 -10.89
C LEU A 79 -1.33 -2.01 -10.45
N ALA A 80 -1.31 -2.53 -9.23
CA ALA A 80 -0.19 -3.27 -8.69
C ALA A 80 -0.65 -4.61 -8.14
N ARG A 81 0.14 -5.65 -8.39
CA ARG A 81 0.02 -6.95 -7.74
C ARG A 81 0.90 -6.96 -6.50
N ILE A 82 0.31 -7.19 -5.34
CA ILE A 82 1.04 -7.33 -4.08
C ILE A 82 1.40 -8.80 -3.88
N ASN A 83 2.70 -9.09 -3.81
CA ASN A 83 3.21 -10.44 -3.62
C ASN A 83 3.67 -10.68 -2.19
N GLN A 84 4.24 -9.65 -1.54
CA GLN A 84 4.69 -9.72 -0.16
C GLN A 84 4.48 -8.40 0.56
N TYR A 85 4.00 -8.49 1.79
CA TYR A 85 3.87 -7.36 2.69
C TYR A 85 4.25 -7.79 4.10
N ARG A 86 4.45 -6.82 4.98
CA ARG A 86 4.54 -7.02 6.42
C ARG A 86 3.91 -5.84 7.14
N ARG A 87 3.58 -6.06 8.40
CA ARG A 87 3.18 -5.00 9.33
C ARG A 87 4.32 -4.75 10.29
N ARG A 88 4.70 -3.49 10.46
CA ARG A 88 5.67 -3.07 11.47
C ARG A 88 4.94 -2.32 12.58
N PRO A 89 5.29 -2.52 13.87
CA PRO A 89 4.76 -1.66 14.92
C PRO A 89 5.15 -0.21 14.65
N HIS A 90 4.19 0.72 14.76
CA HIS A 90 4.49 2.14 14.70
C HIS A 90 5.00 2.61 16.07
N HIS A 91 5.77 3.70 16.10
CA HIS A 91 6.16 4.39 17.33
C HIS A 91 4.97 4.82 18.22
N ARG A 92 3.76 4.90 17.63
CA ARG A 92 2.53 5.21 18.35
C ARG A 92 1.85 3.90 18.74
N PRO A 93 1.56 3.67 20.03
CA PRO A 93 0.97 2.42 20.49
C PRO A 93 -0.39 2.16 19.80
N GLY A 94 -0.61 0.91 19.41
CA GLY A 94 -1.84 0.47 18.74
C GLY A 94 -1.89 0.70 17.23
N LEU A 95 -0.92 1.42 16.67
CA LEU A 95 -0.78 1.64 15.22
C LEU A 95 0.29 0.73 14.63
N PHE A 96 0.04 0.29 13.39
CA PHE A 96 1.00 -0.45 12.59
C PHE A 96 1.28 0.31 11.31
N GLU A 97 2.51 0.23 10.85
CA GLU A 97 2.91 0.63 9.51
C GLU A 97 2.74 -0.56 8.58
N LEU A 98 2.00 -0.35 7.49
CA LEU A 98 1.91 -1.33 6.42
C LEU A 98 3.12 -1.15 5.50
N VAL A 99 3.89 -2.21 5.28
CA VAL A 99 5.07 -2.19 4.41
C VAL A 99 4.90 -3.19 3.29
N ILE A 100 4.93 -2.73 2.05
CA ILE A 100 4.92 -3.57 0.85
C ILE A 100 6.36 -3.91 0.51
N ASN A 101 6.71 -5.19 0.64
CA ASN A 101 8.08 -5.64 0.37
C ASN A 101 8.28 -5.94 -1.12
N GLN A 102 7.30 -6.61 -1.73
CA GLN A 102 7.37 -7.03 -3.13
C GLN A 102 6.03 -6.77 -3.83
N MET A 103 6.10 -6.04 -4.94
CA MET A 103 4.99 -5.81 -5.83
C MET A 103 5.42 -5.86 -7.30
N GLU A 104 4.44 -5.99 -8.19
CA GLU A 104 4.60 -5.92 -9.63
C GLU A 104 3.61 -4.88 -10.17
N VAL A 105 4.09 -3.95 -10.99
CA VAL A 105 3.25 -2.95 -11.66
C VAL A 105 2.65 -3.61 -12.89
N LEU A 106 1.31 -3.62 -13.01
CA LEU A 106 0.62 -4.41 -14.03
C LEU A 106 0.14 -3.59 -15.23
N ASP A 107 -0.52 -2.46 -14.98
CA ASP A 107 -1.10 -1.64 -16.05
C ASP A 107 -1.44 -0.23 -15.53
N ASN A 108 -1.33 0.78 -16.41
CA ASN A 108 -1.89 2.11 -16.17
C ASN A 108 -3.39 2.05 -16.48
N VAL A 109 -4.25 2.15 -15.47
CA VAL A 109 -5.69 2.08 -15.70
C VAL A 109 -6.16 3.42 -16.26
N PRO A 110 -6.97 3.45 -17.33
CA PRO A 110 -7.75 4.64 -17.64
C PRO A 110 -8.74 4.86 -16.49
N SER A 111 -8.36 5.75 -15.58
CA SER A 111 -9.14 6.48 -14.58
C SER A 111 -10.64 6.16 -14.53
N PHE A 112 -11.08 5.37 -13.55
CA PHE A 112 -12.22 5.71 -12.69
C PHE A 112 -12.37 4.68 -11.56
N VAL A 113 -12.05 5.05 -10.32
CA VAL A 113 -12.68 4.46 -9.15
C VAL A 113 -13.52 5.56 -8.52
N PRO A 114 -14.86 5.46 -8.50
CA PRO A 114 -15.69 6.46 -7.88
C PRO A 114 -15.35 6.56 -6.39
N SER A 115 -14.84 7.73 -5.98
CA SER A 115 -14.31 7.98 -4.63
C SER A 115 -15.37 7.94 -3.52
N SER A 116 -16.66 7.95 -3.87
CA SER A 116 -17.77 8.15 -2.95
C SER A 116 -18.04 6.98 -1.98
N PHE A 117 -17.41 5.82 -2.17
CA PHE A 117 -17.61 4.64 -1.32
C PHE A 117 -16.33 4.11 -0.65
N ILE A 118 -15.18 4.73 -0.88
CA ILE A 118 -13.90 4.26 -0.33
C ILE A 118 -13.73 4.79 1.09
N ARG A 119 -13.62 3.89 2.07
CA ARG A 119 -13.35 4.27 3.46
C ARG A 119 -11.86 4.15 3.78
N ALA A 120 -11.27 5.20 4.32
CA ALA A 120 -9.90 5.12 4.85
C ALA A 120 -9.85 4.23 6.09
N ILE A 121 -8.94 3.26 6.12
CA ILE A 121 -8.66 2.39 7.28
C ILE A 121 -7.20 2.58 7.68
N ALA A 122 -6.97 2.91 8.95
CA ALA A 122 -5.63 2.84 9.54
C ALA A 122 -5.26 1.38 9.81
N PRO A 123 -3.99 0.95 9.65
CA PRO A 123 -3.57 -0.38 10.03
C PRO A 123 -3.63 -0.53 11.56
N CYS A 124 -4.78 -0.96 12.07
CA CYS A 124 -5.04 -1.11 13.50
C CYS A 124 -4.48 -2.45 14.01
N GLY A 125 -3.87 -2.44 15.19
CA GLY A 125 -3.59 -3.68 15.91
C GLY A 125 -4.87 -4.45 16.22
N ALA A 126 -4.88 -5.75 15.94
CA ALA A 126 -5.78 -6.64 16.67
C ALA A 126 -5.34 -6.57 18.13
N THR A 127 -6.01 -5.75 18.93
CA THR A 127 -5.94 -5.83 20.38
C THR A 127 -6.61 -7.13 20.79
N SER A 128 -5.85 -8.21 20.78
CA SER A 128 -6.16 -9.36 21.62
C SER A 128 -5.87 -8.94 23.06
N PHE A 129 -6.90 -9.12 23.89
CA PHE A 129 -7.00 -8.86 25.33
C PHE A 129 -5.74 -9.13 26.16
#